data_AF-A0A960PJX8-F1
#
_entry.id   AF-A0A960PJX8-F1
#
_cell.length_a   1.000
_cell.length_b   1.000
_cell.length_c   1.000
_cell.angle_alpha   90.00
_cell.angle_beta   90.00
_cell.angle_gamma   90.00
#
_symmetry.space_group_name_H-M   'P 1'
#
loop_
_entity.id
_entity.type
_entity.pdbx_description
1 polymer ?
#
loop_
_entity_poly.entity_id
_entity_poly.type
_entity_poly.pdbx_seq_one_letter_code
_entity_poly.pdbx_strand_id
1 'polypeptide(L)'
;GLAEPGRGALGRNWSPRSRQAVEDVASECSIALRHREIRRFGPWLTPSQGTEGLEPSDGRPATEDASIYRSLVEQIRNRPDEPVEDVVRSALSGMAPWRTARPNDLQVVISPPVGPDSGAAWAGFIGVSQRSTGEREVVPSTGAAEDDSSFTAAGTWLDEHLLGVGDIAERFGRSLGLPGDLVEDLRLAGELHDLGKLDPRFQRWLTDGALPPDRPLAKSAKPSWQVQRNRKARERSGYPAGARHEVMSLRIAETQSLLKDAAHPDLVAHLVASHHGHCRPLAPAVPDARPVSVPTAIGSAGSEVSSDSGLAAFNSGLVERFARLSDTYGPHGLAWLEALLRLADWKRSELEATTWQR
;
A
#
# COMPACT_ATOMS: atom_id res chain seq x y z
N GLY A 1 -7.69 28.84 27.36
CA GLY A 1 -7.04 27.55 27.65
C GLY A 1 -6.44 27.07 26.36
N LEU A 2 -5.11 27.11 26.23
CA LEU A 2 -4.41 26.58 25.07
C LEU A 2 -4.51 25.06 25.15
N ALA A 3 -5.04 24.44 24.09
CA ALA A 3 -5.09 22.99 23.96
C ALA A 3 -3.68 22.42 24.16
N GLU A 4 -3.53 21.38 24.98
CA GLU A 4 -2.25 20.67 25.08
C GLU A 4 -1.85 20.20 23.68
N PRO A 5 -0.59 20.42 23.26
CA PRO A 5 -0.10 19.88 22.00
C PRO A 5 -0.25 18.36 22.06
N GLY A 6 -1.01 17.81 21.10
CA GLY A 6 -1.28 16.37 21.03
C GLY A 6 0.03 15.59 21.20
N ARG A 7 0.06 14.71 22.20
CA ARG A 7 1.18 13.80 22.39
C ARG A 7 1.25 12.90 21.15
N GLY A 8 2.35 12.98 20.40
CA GLY A 8 2.67 12.04 19.34
C GLY A 8 2.71 10.61 19.86
N ALA A 9 2.81 9.64 18.96
CA ALA A 9 2.94 8.23 19.33
C ALA A 9 4.03 8.06 20.40
N LEU A 10 3.72 7.29 21.46
CA LEU A 10 4.61 7.05 22.60
C LEU A 10 5.01 8.31 23.41
N GLY A 11 4.29 9.42 23.27
CA GLY A 11 4.61 10.68 23.95
C GLY A 11 5.83 11.40 23.35
N ARG A 12 6.33 10.94 22.20
CA ARG A 12 7.46 11.54 21.50
C ARG A 12 6.94 12.55 20.47
N ASN A 13 7.28 13.83 20.66
CA ASN A 13 7.06 14.89 19.67
C ASN A 13 8.42 15.45 19.25
N TRP A 14 8.64 15.58 17.94
CA TRP A 14 9.85 16.22 17.41
C TRP A 14 9.61 17.71 17.16
N SER A 15 10.57 18.53 17.57
CA SER A 15 10.56 19.96 17.28
C SER A 15 11.09 20.22 15.88
N PRO A 16 10.32 20.85 14.97
CA PRO A 16 10.78 21.15 13.61
C PRO A 16 11.94 22.15 13.54
N ARG A 17 12.36 22.72 14.67
CA ARG A 17 13.53 23.58 14.79
C ARG A 17 14.77 22.86 15.34
N SER A 18 14.63 21.60 15.77
CA SER A 18 15.74 20.83 16.31
C SER A 18 16.65 20.36 15.18
N ARG A 19 17.97 20.49 15.38
CA ARG A 19 19.02 19.91 14.51
C ARG A 19 19.62 18.63 15.08
N GLN A 20 19.13 18.18 16.23
CA GLN A 20 19.58 16.90 16.81
C GLN A 20 19.03 15.74 15.97
N ALA A 21 19.85 14.69 15.83
CA ALA A 21 19.43 13.46 15.20
C ALA A 21 18.18 12.91 15.89
N VAL A 22 17.21 12.46 15.10
CA VAL A 22 15.98 11.86 15.59
C VAL A 22 16.21 10.37 15.72
N GLU A 23 15.90 9.80 16.88
CA GLU A 23 15.89 8.36 17.09
C GLU A 23 14.78 7.73 16.23
N ASP A 24 15.12 6.71 15.44
CA ASP A 24 14.12 5.96 14.67
C ASP A 24 13.32 5.05 15.61
N VAL A 25 12.09 5.48 15.88
CA VAL A 25 11.12 4.75 16.72
C VAL A 25 10.05 4.06 15.88
N ALA A 26 10.23 3.92 14.56
CA ALA A 26 9.20 3.37 13.68
C ALA A 26 8.78 1.95 14.09
N SER A 27 9.74 1.10 14.44
CA SER A 27 9.49 -0.26 14.93
C SER A 27 8.75 -0.27 16.28
N GLU A 28 9.15 0.59 17.22
CA GLU A 28 8.50 0.75 18.53
C GLU A 28 7.06 1.24 18.37
N CYS A 29 6.84 2.26 17.53
CA CYS A 29 5.52 2.80 17.21
C CYS A 29 4.64 1.75 16.51
N SER A 30 5.18 0.95 15.60
CA SER A 30 4.43 -0.12 14.93
C SER A 30 3.98 -1.20 15.92
N ILE A 31 4.83 -1.57 16.87
CA ILE A 31 4.49 -2.53 17.93
C ILE A 31 3.48 -1.90 18.90
N ALA A 32 3.70 -0.67 19.35
CA ALA A 32 2.87 -0.04 20.37
C ALA A 32 1.48 0.37 19.86
N LEU A 33 1.38 0.89 18.63
CA LEU A 33 0.12 1.41 18.09
C LEU A 33 -0.64 0.39 17.25
N ARG A 34 0.09 -0.44 16.50
CA ARG A 34 -0.51 -1.38 15.54
C ARG A 34 -0.38 -2.83 16.00
N HIS A 35 0.39 -3.10 17.05
CA HIS A 35 0.77 -4.45 17.48
C HIS A 35 1.31 -5.28 16.31
N ARG A 36 2.04 -4.63 15.40
CA ARG A 36 2.67 -5.26 14.24
C ARG A 36 4.17 -5.16 14.36
N GLU A 37 4.84 -6.29 14.27
CA GLU A 37 6.29 -6.34 14.17
C GLU A 37 6.69 -6.46 12.71
N ILE A 38 7.57 -5.55 12.29
CA ILE A 38 8.18 -5.54 10.97
C ILE A 38 9.66 -5.79 11.18
N ARG A 39 10.21 -6.81 10.52
CA ARG A 39 11.66 -7.01 10.42
C ARG A 39 12.08 -7.11 8.98
N ARG A 40 13.26 -6.58 8.70
CA ARG A 40 13.87 -6.57 7.38
C ARG A 40 15.13 -7.40 7.45
N PHE A 41 15.29 -8.33 6.51
CA PHE A 41 16.45 -9.19 6.35
C PHE A 41 17.01 -8.93 4.96
N GLY A 42 18.32 -8.75 4.83
CA GLY A 42 18.89 -8.53 3.51
C GLY A 42 20.41 -8.57 3.51
N PRO A 43 21.02 -8.57 2.31
CA PRO A 43 22.47 -8.64 2.16
C PRO A 43 23.18 -7.45 2.83
N TRP A 44 22.51 -6.32 3.01
CA TRP A 44 23.00 -5.15 3.74
C TRP A 44 23.15 -5.38 5.25
N LEU A 45 22.56 -6.43 5.82
CA LEU A 45 22.78 -6.81 7.22
C LEU A 45 24.08 -7.58 7.40
N THR A 46 24.54 -8.28 6.36
CA THR A 46 25.84 -8.93 6.34
C THR A 46 26.88 -7.94 5.84
N PRO A 47 27.90 -7.58 6.63
CA PRO A 47 28.98 -6.74 6.13
C PRO A 47 29.61 -7.41 4.90
N SER A 48 29.49 -6.78 3.74
CA SER A 48 30.36 -7.10 2.62
C SER A 48 31.76 -6.60 2.93
N GLN A 49 32.80 -7.28 2.46
CA GLN A 49 34.16 -6.74 2.55
C GLN A 49 34.17 -5.35 1.87
N GLY A 50 34.34 -4.29 2.68
CA GLY A 50 34.32 -2.89 2.21
C GLY A 50 33.17 -2.00 2.71
N THR A 51 32.20 -2.53 3.48
CA THR A 51 31.12 -1.72 4.11
C THR A 51 31.32 -1.54 5.61
N GLU A 52 32.55 -1.28 6.06
CA GLU A 52 32.81 -0.84 7.42
C GLU A 52 32.26 0.59 7.58
N GLY A 53 31.12 0.74 8.27
CA GLY A 53 30.57 2.06 8.65
C GLY A 53 29.09 2.31 8.36
N LEU A 54 28.37 1.39 7.72
CA LEU A 54 26.91 1.45 7.61
C LEU A 54 26.26 0.68 8.77
N GLU A 55 26.39 1.22 9.99
CA GLU A 55 25.66 0.73 11.15
C GLU A 55 24.16 1.04 10.98
N PRO A 56 23.25 0.06 11.18
CA PRO A 56 21.82 0.31 11.25
C PRO A 56 21.49 1.36 12.31
N SER A 57 20.63 2.33 11.98
CA SER A 57 20.28 3.46 12.86
C SER A 57 19.45 3.08 14.09
N ASP A 58 19.07 1.81 14.22
CA ASP A 58 18.14 1.28 15.22
C ASP A 58 18.82 0.56 16.40
N GLY A 59 20.16 0.62 16.50
CA GLY A 59 20.90 0.24 17.71
C GLY A 59 20.82 -1.25 18.09
N ARG A 60 20.24 -2.10 17.24
CA ARG A 60 20.25 -3.56 17.41
C ARG A 60 21.58 -4.12 16.88
N PRO A 61 22.22 -5.06 17.58
CA PRO A 61 23.45 -5.66 17.07
C PRO A 61 23.13 -6.37 15.74
N ALA A 62 23.73 -5.89 14.66
CA ALA A 62 23.56 -6.41 13.29
C ALA A 62 23.84 -7.94 13.16
N THR A 63 24.41 -8.56 14.19
CA THR A 63 24.86 -9.96 14.21
C THR A 63 23.71 -10.98 14.21
N GLU A 64 22.61 -10.73 14.91
CA GLU A 64 21.49 -11.69 14.98
C GLU A 64 20.73 -11.72 13.64
N ASP A 65 20.19 -10.60 13.18
CA ASP A 65 19.42 -10.56 11.94
C ASP A 65 20.26 -10.94 10.69
N ALA A 66 21.58 -10.66 10.68
CA ALA A 66 22.49 -11.15 9.65
C ALA A 66 22.71 -12.67 9.69
N SER A 67 22.68 -13.30 10.87
CA SER A 67 22.73 -14.75 11.00
C SER A 67 21.43 -15.40 10.52
N ILE A 68 20.29 -14.77 10.83
CA ILE A 68 18.96 -15.19 10.37
C ILE A 68 18.90 -15.13 8.85
N TYR A 69 19.32 -14.00 8.27
CA TYR A 69 19.40 -13.81 6.83
C TYR A 69 20.24 -14.89 6.13
N ARG A 70 21.44 -15.20 6.64
CA ARG A 70 22.30 -16.27 6.09
C ARG A 70 21.64 -17.65 6.15
N SER A 71 20.98 -17.96 7.26
CA SER A 71 20.22 -19.22 7.42
C SER A 71 19.05 -19.31 6.43
N LEU A 72 18.29 -18.23 6.25
CA LEU A 72 17.20 -18.17 5.27
C LEU A 72 17.71 -18.43 3.85
N VAL A 73 18.79 -17.75 3.48
CA VAL A 73 19.47 -17.92 2.18
C VAL A 73 19.88 -19.38 1.94
N GLU A 74 20.45 -20.04 2.95
CA GLU A 74 20.86 -21.44 2.86
C GLU A 74 19.66 -22.39 2.74
N GLN A 75 18.60 -22.16 3.52
CA GLN A 75 17.36 -22.96 3.44
C GLN A 75 16.69 -22.86 2.08
N ILE A 76 16.65 -21.67 1.47
CA ILE A 76 16.12 -21.46 0.12
C ILE A 76 16.96 -22.22 -0.91
N ARG A 77 18.30 -22.12 -0.81
CA ARG A 77 19.21 -22.83 -1.72
C ARG A 77 19.03 -24.36 -1.65
N ASN A 78 18.76 -24.89 -0.46
CA ASN A 78 18.59 -26.32 -0.22
C ASN A 78 17.19 -26.84 -0.58
N ARG A 79 16.24 -25.96 -0.95
CA ARG A 79 14.84 -26.30 -1.26
C ARG A 79 14.40 -25.63 -2.58
N PRO A 80 15.07 -25.91 -3.71
CA PRO A 80 14.85 -25.20 -4.98
C PRO A 80 13.45 -25.43 -5.59
N ASP A 81 12.78 -26.53 -5.23
CA ASP A 81 11.46 -26.88 -5.74
C ASP A 81 10.31 -26.26 -4.93
N GLU A 82 10.61 -25.56 -3.83
CA GLU A 82 9.62 -24.91 -2.98
C GLU A 82 9.55 -23.40 -3.23
N PRO A 83 8.34 -22.78 -3.20
CA PRO A 83 8.21 -21.33 -3.26
C PRO A 83 9.03 -20.65 -2.15
N VAL A 84 9.82 -19.65 -2.53
CA VAL A 84 10.73 -18.95 -1.61
C VAL A 84 9.94 -18.33 -0.44
N GLU A 85 8.74 -17.83 -0.70
CA GLU A 85 7.81 -17.29 0.29
C GLU A 85 7.46 -18.29 1.37
N ASP A 86 7.25 -19.55 0.99
CA ASP A 86 6.86 -20.61 1.92
C ASP A 86 8.06 -21.05 2.78
N VAL A 87 9.24 -21.15 2.18
CA VAL A 87 10.49 -21.43 2.90
C VAL A 87 10.77 -20.35 3.94
N VAL A 88 10.70 -19.07 3.55
CA VAL A 88 10.95 -17.93 4.45
C VAL A 88 9.89 -17.85 5.54
N ARG A 89 8.61 -18.01 5.19
CA ARG A 89 7.50 -18.00 6.15
C ARG A 89 7.65 -19.12 7.18
N SER A 90 8.00 -20.32 6.74
CA SER A 90 8.25 -21.46 7.63
C SER A 90 9.39 -21.16 8.60
N ALA A 91 10.51 -20.63 8.10
CA ALA A 91 11.68 -20.33 8.92
C ALA A 91 11.38 -19.25 9.97
N LEU A 92 10.77 -18.13 9.56
CA LEU A 92 10.49 -16.99 10.45
C LEU A 92 9.44 -17.32 11.52
N SER A 93 8.48 -18.21 11.24
CA SER A 93 7.45 -18.62 12.21
C SER A 93 8.01 -19.34 13.44
N GLY A 94 9.22 -19.91 13.34
CA GLY A 94 9.90 -20.55 14.47
C GLY A 94 10.68 -19.58 15.37
N MET A 95 10.73 -18.28 15.03
CA MET A 95 11.69 -17.33 15.60
C MET A 95 11.01 -16.31 16.51
N ALA A 96 11.70 -15.87 17.57
CA ALA A 96 11.13 -14.83 18.42
C ALA A 96 11.06 -13.51 17.61
N PRO A 97 9.93 -12.78 17.68
CA PRO A 97 8.77 -12.97 18.55
C PRO A 97 7.59 -13.67 17.86
N TRP A 98 7.76 -14.11 16.61
CA TRP A 98 6.75 -14.82 15.84
C TRP A 98 6.59 -16.30 16.20
N ARG A 99 7.29 -16.80 17.24
CA ARG A 99 7.17 -18.19 17.76
C ARG A 99 5.72 -18.61 18.01
N THR A 100 4.83 -17.66 18.27
CA THR A 100 3.40 -17.90 18.52
C THR A 100 2.50 -17.52 17.33
N ALA A 101 3.06 -16.92 16.28
CA ALA A 101 2.34 -16.61 15.05
C ALA A 101 2.19 -17.90 14.22
N ARG A 102 1.01 -18.12 13.62
CA ARG A 102 0.89 -19.17 12.61
C ARG A 102 1.64 -18.72 11.36
N PRO A 103 2.19 -19.62 10.54
CA PRO A 103 2.85 -19.23 9.30
C PRO A 103 2.05 -18.27 8.44
N ASN A 104 0.75 -18.51 8.28
CA ASN A 104 -0.15 -17.65 7.50
C ASN A 104 -0.40 -16.26 8.13
N ASP A 105 0.00 -16.05 9.38
CA ASP A 105 -0.05 -14.75 10.05
C ASP A 105 1.23 -13.91 9.76
N LEU A 106 2.17 -14.41 8.94
CA LEU A 106 3.36 -13.68 8.51
C LEU A 106 3.30 -13.37 7.01
N GLN A 107 3.34 -12.09 6.68
CA GLN A 107 3.51 -11.64 5.30
C GLN A 107 5.00 -11.50 5.01
N VAL A 108 5.44 -12.12 3.93
CA VAL A 108 6.83 -12.08 3.45
C VAL A 108 6.84 -11.31 2.13
N VAL A 109 7.61 -10.22 2.09
CA VAL A 109 7.95 -9.53 0.85
C VAL A 109 9.35 -9.98 0.43
N ILE A 110 9.50 -10.41 -0.83
CA ILE A 110 10.76 -10.91 -1.38
C ILE A 110 11.28 -9.94 -2.43
N SER A 111 12.59 -9.70 -2.41
CA SER A 111 13.32 -9.14 -3.54
C SER A 111 13.86 -10.27 -4.40
N PRO A 112 13.54 -10.40 -5.69
CA PRO A 112 14.29 -11.29 -6.56
C PRO A 112 15.75 -10.81 -6.70
N PRO A 113 16.68 -11.70 -7.09
CA PRO A 113 18.07 -11.34 -7.32
C PRO A 113 18.19 -10.29 -8.43
N VAL A 114 19.08 -9.31 -8.23
CA VAL A 114 19.34 -8.26 -9.22
C VAL A 114 20.41 -8.78 -10.19
N GLY A 115 20.05 -8.90 -11.48
CA GLY A 115 20.97 -9.04 -12.62
C GLY A 115 21.39 -10.48 -13.00
N PRO A 116 21.52 -10.79 -14.30
CA PRO A 116 22.06 -12.08 -14.77
C PRO A 116 23.59 -12.23 -14.60
N ASP A 117 24.33 -11.12 -14.39
CA ASP A 117 25.81 -11.10 -14.40
C ASP A 117 26.48 -10.49 -13.15
N SER A 118 25.72 -10.02 -12.15
CA SER A 118 26.30 -9.59 -10.88
C SER A 118 26.34 -10.78 -9.91
N GLY A 119 27.54 -11.30 -9.64
CA GLY A 119 27.78 -12.33 -8.61
C GLY A 119 27.37 -11.97 -7.17
N ALA A 120 26.55 -10.94 -6.97
CA ALA A 120 25.84 -10.65 -5.73
C ALA A 120 24.53 -11.44 -5.70
N ALA A 121 24.65 -12.69 -5.23
CA ALA A 121 23.49 -13.53 -4.95
C ALA A 121 22.68 -12.96 -3.77
N TRP A 122 21.37 -13.23 -3.79
CA TRP A 122 20.40 -13.25 -2.67
C TRP A 122 19.36 -12.12 -2.58
N ALA A 123 18.15 -12.58 -2.27
CA ALA A 123 16.92 -11.85 -2.04
C ALA A 123 16.90 -11.16 -0.67
N GLY A 124 16.50 -9.89 -0.59
CA GLY A 124 16.04 -9.29 0.67
C GLY A 124 14.65 -9.80 1.04
N PHE A 125 14.37 -9.97 2.34
CA PHE A 125 13.10 -10.41 2.89
C PHE A 125 12.55 -9.38 3.88
N ILE A 126 11.27 -9.09 3.84
CA ILE A 126 10.60 -8.32 4.90
C ILE A 126 9.53 -9.21 5.51
N GLY A 127 9.71 -9.54 6.79
CA GLY A 127 8.70 -10.25 7.59
C GLY A 127 7.80 -9.25 8.31
N VAL A 128 6.50 -9.33 8.08
CA VAL A 128 5.48 -8.49 8.74
C VAL A 128 4.49 -9.39 9.46
N SER A 129 4.34 -9.22 10.78
CA SER A 129 3.27 -9.91 11.52
C SER A 129 1.90 -9.29 11.20
N GLN A 130 0.95 -10.13 10.81
CA GLN A 130 -0.43 -9.76 10.50
C GLN A 130 -1.33 -9.76 11.76
N ARG A 131 -0.86 -10.30 12.89
CA ARG A 131 -1.56 -10.33 14.18
C ARG A 131 -0.67 -9.87 15.35
N SER A 132 -1.32 -9.26 16.34
CA SER A 132 -0.76 -8.85 17.63
C SER A 132 -0.03 -10.01 18.31
N THR A 133 1.20 -9.76 18.76
CA THR A 133 1.99 -10.66 19.61
C THR A 133 1.68 -10.51 21.11
N GLY A 134 0.62 -9.78 21.50
CA GLY A 134 0.23 -9.56 22.90
C GLY A 134 -1.29 -9.54 23.18
N GLU A 135 -1.65 -9.72 24.46
CA GLU A 135 -3.02 -9.57 24.98
C GLU A 135 -3.54 -8.15 24.73
N ARG A 136 -4.79 -8.07 24.28
CA ARG A 136 -5.43 -6.88 23.73
C ARG A 136 -6.01 -6.05 24.88
N GLU A 137 -5.40 -4.93 25.24
CA GLU A 137 -6.18 -3.86 25.85
C GLU A 137 -6.98 -3.20 24.72
N VAL A 138 -8.30 -3.31 24.77
CA VAL A 138 -9.18 -2.81 23.71
C VAL A 138 -9.19 -1.28 23.75
N VAL A 139 -8.20 -0.67 23.12
CA VAL A 139 -8.32 0.70 22.65
C VAL A 139 -9.12 0.63 21.34
N PRO A 140 -10.27 1.30 21.23
CA PRO A 140 -11.02 1.31 19.99
C PRO A 140 -10.18 2.01 18.92
N SER A 141 -9.56 1.21 18.05
CA SER A 141 -9.04 1.68 16.77
C SER A 141 -10.24 2.15 15.95
N THR A 142 -10.35 3.45 15.78
CA THR A 142 -11.29 4.10 14.84
C THR A 142 -10.90 3.91 13.38
N GLY A 143 -9.80 3.21 13.09
CA GLY A 143 -9.47 2.74 11.74
C GLY A 143 -10.43 1.63 11.33
N ALA A 144 -11.60 2.01 10.82
CA ALA A 144 -12.37 1.15 9.93
C ALA A 144 -11.42 0.68 8.81
N ALA A 145 -11.55 -0.58 8.37
CA ALA A 145 -10.81 -1.02 7.18
C ALA A 145 -11.24 -0.11 6.02
N GLU A 146 -10.36 0.77 5.53
CA GLU A 146 -10.75 1.90 4.67
C GLU A 146 -11.35 1.49 3.30
N ASP A 147 -11.29 0.20 2.91
CA ASP A 147 -12.11 -0.35 1.81
C ASP A 147 -13.62 -0.27 2.11
N ASP A 148 -14.03 -0.08 3.37
CA ASP A 148 -15.43 0.14 3.78
C ASP A 148 -15.99 1.46 3.24
N SER A 149 -15.15 2.39 2.74
CA SER A 149 -15.57 3.61 2.04
C SER A 149 -16.21 3.35 0.67
N SER A 150 -15.99 2.16 0.09
CA SER A 150 -16.63 1.74 -1.16
C SER A 150 -18.10 1.32 -1.00
N PHE A 151 -18.63 1.37 0.23
CA PHE A 151 -20.00 1.00 0.59
C PHE A 151 -20.69 2.23 1.20
N THR A 152 -21.50 2.92 0.40
CA THR A 152 -22.29 4.08 0.87
C THR A 152 -23.77 3.85 0.56
N ALA A 153 -24.68 4.66 1.12
CA ALA A 153 -26.10 4.49 0.86
C ALA A 153 -26.51 4.75 -0.61
N ALA A 154 -25.63 5.35 -1.42
CA ALA A 154 -25.85 5.71 -2.82
C ALA A 154 -24.85 4.98 -3.74
N GLY A 155 -25.33 4.47 -4.87
CA GLY A 155 -24.46 3.90 -5.90
C GLY A 155 -23.90 4.99 -6.80
N THR A 156 -22.61 4.92 -7.14
CA THR A 156 -21.95 5.92 -8.02
C THR A 156 -21.19 5.23 -9.13
N TRP A 157 -21.21 5.83 -10.32
CA TRP A 157 -20.50 5.32 -11.48
C TRP A 157 -19.01 5.67 -11.43
N LEU A 158 -18.17 4.74 -11.86
CA LEU A 158 -16.71 4.85 -11.71
C LEU A 158 -16.13 6.02 -12.52
N ASP A 159 -16.57 6.17 -13.77
CA ASP A 159 -16.16 7.27 -14.66
C ASP A 159 -16.50 8.65 -14.08
N GLU A 160 -17.74 8.84 -13.61
CA GLU A 160 -18.19 10.08 -12.98
C GLU A 160 -17.44 10.38 -11.68
N HIS A 161 -17.09 9.34 -10.93
CA HIS A 161 -16.32 9.47 -9.70
C HIS A 161 -14.89 9.91 -9.99
N LEU A 162 -14.19 9.22 -10.87
CA LEU A 162 -12.81 9.52 -11.25
C LEU A 162 -12.65 10.96 -11.76
N LEU A 163 -13.50 11.37 -12.71
CA LEU A 163 -13.52 12.76 -13.21
C LEU A 163 -13.80 13.76 -12.10
N GLY A 164 -14.78 13.46 -11.24
CA GLY A 164 -15.13 14.34 -10.13
C GLY A 164 -14.03 14.51 -9.08
N VAL A 165 -13.24 13.46 -8.82
CA VAL A 165 -12.05 13.54 -7.95
C VAL A 165 -10.96 14.38 -8.62
N GLY A 166 -10.72 14.17 -9.92
CA GLY A 166 -9.80 14.97 -10.71
C GLY A 166 -10.11 16.47 -10.61
N ASP A 167 -11.36 16.86 -10.88
CA ASP A 167 -11.80 18.27 -10.82
C ASP A 167 -11.61 18.90 -9.42
N ILE A 168 -11.82 18.13 -8.35
CA ILE A 168 -11.64 18.64 -6.98
C ILE A 168 -10.15 18.77 -6.65
N ALA A 169 -9.34 17.78 -7.03
CA ALA A 169 -7.88 17.82 -6.84
C ALA A 169 -7.26 19.02 -7.58
N GLU A 170 -7.71 19.28 -8.81
CA GLU A 170 -7.31 20.46 -9.59
C GLU A 170 -7.68 21.76 -8.86
N ARG A 171 -8.93 21.87 -8.40
CA ARG A 171 -9.41 23.05 -7.65
C ARG A 171 -8.62 23.28 -6.36
N PHE A 172 -8.28 22.23 -5.62
CA PHE A 172 -7.41 22.34 -4.46
C PHE A 172 -6.05 22.88 -4.84
N GLY A 173 -5.39 22.28 -5.84
CA GLY A 173 -4.07 22.71 -6.29
C GLY A 173 -4.04 24.18 -6.75
N ARG A 174 -5.01 24.60 -7.58
CA ARG A 174 -5.14 26.00 -8.01
C ARG A 174 -5.35 26.97 -6.85
N SER A 175 -6.24 26.61 -5.91
CA SER A 175 -6.56 27.47 -4.76
C SER A 175 -5.38 27.65 -3.81
N LEU A 176 -4.49 26.65 -3.75
CA LEU A 176 -3.28 26.66 -2.94
C LEU A 176 -2.09 27.30 -3.66
N GLY A 177 -2.26 27.75 -4.91
CA GLY A 177 -1.21 28.39 -5.70
C GLY A 177 -0.09 27.43 -6.14
N LEU A 178 -0.41 26.14 -6.32
CA LEU A 178 0.56 25.18 -6.83
C LEU A 178 0.94 25.50 -8.30
N PRO A 179 2.17 25.13 -8.74
CA PRO A 179 2.56 25.22 -10.14
C PRO A 179 1.57 24.48 -11.06
N GLY A 180 1.34 25.01 -12.26
CA GLY A 180 0.36 24.45 -13.20
C GLY A 180 0.58 22.96 -13.51
N ASP A 181 1.83 22.56 -13.71
CA ASP A 181 2.19 21.16 -13.94
C ASP A 181 1.78 20.25 -12.78
N LEU A 182 1.97 20.70 -11.54
CA LEU A 182 1.62 19.93 -10.34
C LEU A 182 0.10 19.87 -10.13
N VAL A 183 -0.63 20.91 -10.54
CA VAL A 183 -2.09 20.94 -10.55
C VAL A 183 -2.62 19.88 -11.53
N GLU A 184 -2.07 19.81 -12.73
CA GLU A 184 -2.47 18.80 -13.73
C GLU A 184 -2.10 17.38 -13.29
N ASP A 185 -0.94 17.19 -12.68
CA ASP A 185 -0.54 15.89 -12.11
C ASP A 185 -1.50 15.43 -10.99
N LEU A 186 -1.95 16.36 -10.12
CA LEU A 186 -2.95 16.07 -9.08
C LEU A 186 -4.31 15.70 -9.68
N ARG A 187 -4.75 16.43 -10.71
CA ARG A 187 -5.99 16.13 -11.45
C ARG A 187 -5.91 14.72 -12.05
N LEU A 188 -4.81 14.42 -12.76
CA LEU A 188 -4.58 13.14 -13.38
C LEU A 188 -4.53 12.00 -12.34
N ALA A 189 -3.88 12.21 -11.19
CA ALA A 189 -3.88 11.22 -10.12
C ALA A 189 -5.32 10.92 -9.63
N GLY A 190 -6.17 11.94 -9.52
CA GLY A 190 -7.59 11.79 -9.22
C GLY A 190 -8.36 10.92 -10.23
N GLU A 191 -8.09 11.12 -11.52
CA GLU A 191 -8.72 10.38 -12.61
C GLU A 191 -8.25 8.92 -12.74
N LEU A 192 -7.12 8.57 -12.12
CA LEU A 192 -6.53 7.24 -12.20
C LEU A 192 -6.64 6.43 -10.89
N HIS A 193 -6.86 7.08 -9.74
CA HIS A 193 -6.66 6.47 -8.42
C HIS A 193 -7.48 5.20 -8.19
N ASP A 194 -8.67 5.14 -8.77
CA ASP A 194 -9.68 4.10 -8.50
C ASP A 194 -9.87 3.11 -9.67
N LEU A 195 -9.03 3.18 -10.72
CA LEU A 195 -9.14 2.30 -11.89
C LEU A 195 -9.05 0.81 -11.55
N GLY A 196 -8.38 0.44 -10.45
CA GLY A 196 -8.31 -0.93 -9.96
C GLY A 196 -9.67 -1.52 -9.59
N LYS A 197 -10.70 -0.69 -9.39
CA LYS A 197 -12.09 -1.14 -9.24
C LYS A 197 -12.64 -1.79 -10.52
N LEU A 198 -11.96 -1.68 -11.66
CA LEU A 198 -12.27 -2.42 -12.89
C LEU A 198 -12.04 -3.93 -12.76
N ASP A 199 -11.36 -4.41 -11.71
CA ASP A 199 -11.25 -5.85 -11.46
C ASP A 199 -12.66 -6.47 -11.38
N PRO A 200 -12.98 -7.47 -12.23
CA PRO A 200 -14.32 -8.05 -12.28
C PRO A 200 -14.74 -8.70 -10.96
N ARG A 201 -13.78 -9.14 -10.14
CA ARG A 201 -14.02 -9.63 -8.78
C ARG A 201 -14.35 -8.47 -7.84
N PHE A 202 -13.70 -7.32 -7.97
CA PHE A 202 -14.04 -6.12 -7.19
C PHE A 202 -15.45 -5.63 -7.53
N GLN A 203 -15.82 -5.57 -8.82
CA GLN A 203 -17.19 -5.22 -9.22
C GLN A 203 -18.23 -6.21 -8.67
N ARG A 204 -17.96 -7.52 -8.73
CA ARG A 204 -18.82 -8.53 -8.07
C ARG A 204 -18.90 -8.33 -6.55
N TRP A 205 -17.83 -7.89 -5.91
CA TRP A 205 -17.85 -7.60 -4.48
C TRP A 205 -18.80 -6.44 -4.16
N LEU A 206 -18.72 -5.35 -4.93
CA LEU A 206 -19.64 -4.21 -4.83
C LEU A 206 -21.11 -4.65 -5.01
N THR A 207 -21.39 -5.60 -5.90
CA THR A 207 -22.75 -6.10 -6.18
C THR A 207 -23.20 -7.31 -5.35
N ASP A 208 -22.52 -7.63 -4.23
CA ASP A 208 -22.91 -8.73 -3.31
C ASP A 208 -22.74 -10.14 -3.91
N GLY A 209 -21.88 -10.27 -4.91
CA GLY A 209 -21.70 -11.49 -5.70
C GLY A 209 -22.67 -11.62 -6.88
N ALA A 210 -23.54 -10.63 -7.13
CA ALA A 210 -24.38 -10.59 -8.32
C ALA A 210 -23.56 -10.25 -9.58
N LEU A 211 -24.16 -10.47 -10.76
CA LEU A 211 -23.55 -10.03 -12.01
C LEU A 211 -23.39 -8.49 -11.97
N PRO A 212 -22.17 -7.96 -12.19
CA PRO A 212 -21.96 -6.52 -12.19
C PRO A 212 -22.63 -5.87 -13.41
N PRO A 213 -23.06 -4.60 -13.29
CA PRO A 213 -23.59 -3.83 -14.42
C PRO A 213 -22.52 -3.61 -15.50
N ASP A 214 -22.96 -3.35 -16.74
CA ASP A 214 -22.06 -3.06 -17.87
C ASP A 214 -21.23 -1.79 -17.64
N ARG A 215 -21.81 -0.78 -16.96
CA ARG A 215 -21.11 0.42 -16.52
C ARG A 215 -20.53 0.19 -15.11
N PRO A 216 -19.21 0.26 -14.90
CA PRO A 216 -18.59 -0.03 -13.61
C PRO A 216 -19.02 0.93 -12.48
N LEU A 217 -19.15 0.39 -11.27
CA LEU A 217 -19.46 1.15 -10.06
C LEU A 217 -18.17 1.59 -9.35
N ALA A 218 -18.12 2.84 -8.90
CA ALA A 218 -17.13 3.30 -7.91
C ALA A 218 -17.49 2.86 -6.50
N LYS A 219 -18.79 2.91 -6.17
CA LYS A 219 -19.31 2.55 -4.85
C LYS A 219 -20.64 1.81 -4.98
N SER A 220 -20.89 0.89 -4.07
CA SER A 220 -22.17 0.19 -3.97
C SER A 220 -23.14 0.94 -3.06
N ALA A 221 -24.43 0.86 -3.36
CA ALA A 221 -25.54 1.37 -2.53
C ALA A 221 -25.80 0.47 -1.31
N LYS A 222 -24.77 0.24 -0.47
CA LYS A 222 -24.87 -0.61 0.72
C LYS A 222 -24.34 0.10 1.97
N PRO A 223 -24.94 -0.16 3.13
CA PRO A 223 -24.41 0.36 4.38
C PRO A 223 -23.09 -0.31 4.79
N SER A 224 -22.05 0.48 5.01
CA SER A 224 -20.71 0.02 5.44
C SER A 224 -20.70 -0.73 6.79
N TRP A 225 -21.70 -0.52 7.66
CA TRP A 225 -21.77 -1.15 8.98
C TRP A 225 -22.10 -2.65 8.97
N GLN A 226 -22.41 -3.26 7.81
CA GLN A 226 -22.70 -4.70 7.69
C GLN A 226 -21.44 -5.55 7.44
N VAL A 227 -20.46 -5.49 8.34
CA VAL A 227 -19.13 -6.12 8.20
C VAL A 227 -19.21 -7.62 7.82
N GLN A 228 -20.11 -8.39 8.44
CA GLN A 228 -20.26 -9.82 8.11
C GLN A 228 -20.78 -10.05 6.69
N ARG A 229 -21.66 -9.18 6.19
CA ARG A 229 -22.17 -9.25 4.82
C ARG A 229 -21.07 -8.87 3.84
N ASN A 230 -20.30 -7.81 4.11
CA ASN A 230 -19.17 -7.39 3.28
C ASN A 230 -18.13 -8.50 3.15
N ARG A 231 -17.83 -9.20 4.25
CA ARG A 231 -16.94 -10.37 4.23
C ARG A 231 -17.48 -11.49 3.34
N LYS A 232 -18.74 -11.89 3.51
CA LYS A 232 -19.39 -12.93 2.67
C LYS A 232 -19.48 -12.52 1.20
N ALA A 233 -19.69 -11.22 0.93
CA ALA A 233 -19.69 -10.68 -0.43
C ALA A 233 -18.31 -10.81 -1.08
N ARG A 234 -17.25 -10.49 -0.34
CA ARG A 234 -15.86 -10.65 -0.81
C ARG A 234 -15.55 -12.11 -1.12
N GLU A 235 -15.87 -13.01 -0.18
CA GLU A 235 -15.69 -14.46 -0.36
C GLU A 235 -16.40 -14.98 -1.63
N ARG A 236 -17.66 -14.56 -1.86
CA ARG A 236 -18.42 -14.91 -3.08
C ARG A 236 -17.85 -14.29 -4.36
N SER A 237 -17.29 -13.08 -4.28
CA SER A 237 -16.73 -12.38 -5.44
C SER A 237 -15.45 -13.01 -5.99
N GLY A 238 -14.73 -13.73 -5.12
CA GLY A 238 -13.40 -14.27 -5.38
C GLY A 238 -12.27 -13.25 -5.25
N TYR A 239 -12.53 -12.01 -4.81
CA TYR A 239 -11.50 -10.99 -4.63
C TYR A 239 -10.55 -11.36 -3.46
N PRO A 240 -9.24 -11.48 -3.66
CA PRO A 240 -8.31 -12.02 -2.65
C PRO A 240 -8.37 -11.25 -1.34
N ALA A 241 -8.32 -11.94 -0.19
CA ALA A 241 -8.39 -11.29 1.12
C ALA A 241 -7.13 -10.44 1.38
N GLY A 242 -7.34 -9.17 1.77
CA GLY A 242 -6.25 -8.20 1.96
C GLY A 242 -5.78 -7.50 0.68
N ALA A 243 -6.17 -7.97 -0.51
CA ALA A 243 -5.89 -7.26 -1.76
C ALA A 243 -6.56 -5.88 -1.78
N ARG A 244 -5.92 -4.95 -2.48
CA ARG A 244 -6.14 -3.51 -2.43
C ARG A 244 -6.29 -2.97 -3.83
N HIS A 245 -7.35 -2.21 -4.10
CA HIS A 245 -7.67 -1.77 -5.46
C HIS A 245 -6.65 -0.75 -5.96
N GLU A 246 -6.03 0.05 -5.09
CA GLU A 246 -4.97 1.00 -5.43
C GLU A 246 -3.75 0.37 -6.10
N VAL A 247 -3.43 -0.90 -5.76
CA VAL A 247 -2.33 -1.64 -6.38
C VAL A 247 -2.69 -1.96 -7.84
N MET A 248 -3.93 -2.39 -8.08
CA MET A 248 -4.43 -2.64 -9.42
C MET A 248 -4.61 -1.33 -10.21
N SER A 249 -5.01 -0.23 -9.56
CA SER A 249 -5.08 1.10 -10.17
C SER A 249 -3.73 1.54 -10.71
N LEU A 250 -2.66 1.38 -9.92
CA LEU A 250 -1.31 1.67 -10.40
C LEU A 250 -0.96 0.80 -11.61
N ARG A 251 -1.22 -0.51 -11.54
CA ARG A 251 -0.88 -1.41 -12.65
C ARG A 251 -1.60 -1.05 -13.95
N ILE A 252 -2.87 -0.60 -13.86
CA ILE A 252 -3.61 -0.08 -15.00
C ILE A 252 -3.05 1.27 -15.46
N ALA A 253 -2.77 2.19 -14.53
CA ALA A 253 -2.23 3.52 -14.83
C ALA A 253 -0.90 3.46 -15.58
N GLU A 254 -0.02 2.49 -15.28
CA GLU A 254 1.24 2.25 -15.99
C GLU A 254 1.07 1.91 -17.47
N THR A 255 -0.12 1.47 -17.89
CA THR A 255 -0.45 1.23 -19.30
C THR A 255 -0.92 2.48 -20.05
N GLN A 256 -1.31 3.52 -19.33
CA GLN A 256 -1.89 4.74 -19.90
C GLN A 256 -0.80 5.67 -20.45
N SER A 257 -1.00 6.20 -21.67
CA SER A 257 -0.11 7.24 -22.21
C SER A 257 -0.18 8.52 -21.38
N LEU A 258 -1.36 8.87 -20.86
CA LEU A 258 -1.56 10.05 -20.01
C LEU A 258 -0.62 10.09 -18.81
N LEU A 259 -0.32 8.94 -18.19
CA LEU A 259 0.65 8.88 -17.09
C LEU A 259 2.07 9.18 -17.58
N LYS A 260 2.44 8.67 -18.76
CA LYS A 260 3.78 8.87 -19.34
C LYS A 260 4.01 10.31 -19.79
N ASP A 261 2.95 10.98 -20.20
CA ASP A 261 2.95 12.38 -20.67
C ASP A 261 2.81 13.39 -19.52
N ALA A 262 2.61 12.91 -18.29
CA ALA A 262 2.54 13.75 -17.09
C ALA A 262 3.86 14.49 -16.84
N ALA A 263 3.80 15.64 -16.16
CA ALA A 263 5.01 16.40 -15.85
C ALA A 263 5.87 15.67 -14.82
N HIS A 264 5.23 15.05 -13.82
CA HIS A 264 5.89 14.23 -12.80
C HIS A 264 5.25 12.83 -12.76
N PRO A 265 5.56 11.93 -13.72
CA PRO A 265 4.91 10.62 -13.83
C PRO A 265 5.09 9.74 -12.58
N ASP A 266 6.27 9.80 -11.95
CA ASP A 266 6.54 9.08 -10.70
C ASP A 266 5.66 9.58 -9.55
N LEU A 267 5.38 10.88 -9.48
CA LEU A 267 4.50 11.45 -8.46
C LEU A 267 3.05 10.99 -8.68
N VAL A 268 2.53 11.10 -9.91
CA VAL A 268 1.17 10.65 -10.24
C VAL A 268 0.99 9.17 -9.89
N ALA A 269 1.93 8.33 -10.32
CA ALA A 269 1.92 6.89 -10.05
C ALA A 269 1.95 6.60 -8.53
N HIS A 270 2.72 7.37 -7.76
CA HIS A 270 2.80 7.25 -6.32
C HIS A 270 1.51 7.68 -5.62
N LEU A 271 0.90 8.79 -6.03
CA LEU A 271 -0.36 9.27 -5.48
C LEU A 271 -1.49 8.26 -5.73
N VAL A 272 -1.56 7.69 -6.94
CA VAL A 272 -2.49 6.59 -7.29
C VAL A 272 -2.26 5.39 -6.38
N ALA A 273 -1.03 4.93 -6.22
CA ALA A 273 -0.74 3.72 -5.45
C ALA A 273 -0.93 3.88 -3.94
N SER A 274 -0.79 5.10 -3.42
CA SER A 274 -0.74 5.38 -1.98
C SER A 274 -1.99 6.08 -1.44
N HIS A 275 -3.06 6.20 -2.23
CA HIS A 275 -4.23 6.97 -1.81
C HIS A 275 -4.91 6.40 -0.54
N HIS A 276 -4.83 5.09 -0.25
CA HIS A 276 -5.24 4.53 1.06
C HIS A 276 -4.10 4.28 2.06
N GLY A 277 -2.95 4.95 1.88
CA GLY A 277 -1.80 4.87 2.80
C GLY A 277 -0.94 3.62 2.68
N HIS A 278 -1.28 2.67 1.80
CA HIS A 278 -0.39 1.59 1.35
C HIS A 278 0.64 2.10 0.33
N CYS A 279 1.56 1.24 -0.13
CA CYS A 279 2.60 1.61 -1.10
C CYS A 279 3.50 2.76 -0.63
N ARG A 280 3.64 2.91 0.70
CA ARG A 280 4.54 3.86 1.38
C ARG A 280 5.53 3.16 2.31
N PRO A 281 6.55 2.44 1.81
CA PRO A 281 6.82 2.20 0.39
C PRO A 281 6.24 0.88 -0.15
N LEU A 282 5.70 0.00 0.70
CA LEU A 282 5.38 -1.37 0.32
C LEU A 282 3.90 -1.56 -0.01
N ALA A 283 3.62 -2.23 -1.13
CA ALA A 283 2.31 -2.78 -1.41
C ALA A 283 2.05 -4.03 -0.54
N PRO A 284 0.79 -4.35 -0.20
CA PRO A 284 0.47 -5.61 0.44
C PRO A 284 0.83 -6.81 -0.45
N ALA A 285 1.73 -7.67 0.02
CA ALA A 285 1.98 -9.00 -0.56
C ALA A 285 0.83 -9.96 -0.31
N VAL A 286 -0.17 -9.89 -1.17
CA VAL A 286 -1.36 -10.75 -1.17
C VAL A 286 -1.28 -11.64 -2.41
N PRO A 287 -1.04 -12.95 -2.25
CA PRO A 287 -1.01 -13.87 -3.38
C PRO A 287 -2.36 -13.92 -4.10
N ASP A 288 -2.34 -13.81 -5.43
CA ASP A 288 -3.50 -14.05 -6.27
C ASP A 288 -3.42 -15.47 -6.87
N ALA A 289 -3.99 -16.45 -6.18
CA ALA A 289 -3.90 -17.86 -6.59
C ALA A 289 -4.58 -18.17 -7.94
N ARG A 290 -5.46 -17.26 -8.42
CA ARG A 290 -6.15 -17.40 -9.71
C ARG A 290 -6.23 -16.02 -10.37
N PRO A 291 -5.12 -15.55 -10.98
CA PRO A 291 -5.10 -14.28 -11.67
C PRO A 291 -6.14 -14.23 -12.78
N VAL A 292 -6.73 -13.04 -12.99
CA VAL A 292 -7.74 -12.78 -14.02
C VAL A 292 -7.28 -11.62 -14.91
N SER A 293 -7.81 -11.56 -16.12
CA SER A 293 -7.69 -10.34 -16.93
C SER A 293 -8.54 -9.22 -16.35
N VAL A 294 -7.94 -8.04 -16.25
CA VAL A 294 -8.59 -6.79 -15.82
C VAL A 294 -8.52 -5.78 -16.97
N PRO A 295 -9.64 -5.19 -17.40
CA PRO A 295 -9.66 -4.14 -18.41
C PRO A 295 -8.84 -2.92 -17.98
N THR A 296 -8.10 -2.31 -18.91
CA THR A 296 -7.32 -1.09 -18.62
C THR A 296 -8.12 0.20 -18.75
N ALA A 297 -9.35 0.15 -19.26
CA ALA A 297 -10.21 1.33 -19.45
C ALA A 297 -11.69 0.98 -19.25
N ILE A 298 -12.50 1.99 -18.96
CA ILE A 298 -13.97 1.88 -18.89
C ILE A 298 -14.51 1.79 -20.32
N GLY A 299 -15.18 0.69 -20.68
CA GLY A 299 -15.76 0.45 -22.01
C GLY A 299 -15.26 -0.82 -22.71
N SER A 300 -15.86 -1.19 -23.84
CA SER A 300 -15.79 -2.56 -24.41
C SER A 300 -14.64 -2.84 -25.39
N ALA A 301 -13.54 -2.07 -25.38
CA ALA A 301 -12.42 -2.29 -26.31
C ALA A 301 -11.05 -1.88 -25.74
N GLY A 302 -10.82 -2.12 -24.45
CA GLY A 302 -9.53 -1.85 -23.80
C GLY A 302 -8.55 -3.01 -23.95
N SER A 303 -7.26 -2.71 -23.83
CA SER A 303 -6.27 -3.74 -23.46
C SER A 303 -6.59 -4.31 -22.08
N GLU A 304 -6.02 -5.46 -21.76
CA GLU A 304 -6.17 -6.08 -20.45
C GLU A 304 -4.80 -6.26 -19.79
N VAL A 305 -4.80 -6.25 -18.46
CA VAL A 305 -3.64 -6.57 -17.63
C VAL A 305 -3.99 -7.70 -16.67
N SER A 306 -2.98 -8.48 -16.26
CA SER A 306 -3.16 -9.50 -15.22
C SER A 306 -3.44 -8.84 -13.87
N SER A 307 -4.36 -9.43 -13.09
CA SER A 307 -4.57 -9.06 -11.69
C SER A 307 -3.42 -9.46 -10.75
N ASP A 308 -2.54 -10.35 -11.20
CA ASP A 308 -1.24 -10.53 -10.57
C ASP A 308 -0.31 -9.37 -10.98
N SER A 309 -0.38 -8.29 -10.20
CA SER A 309 0.29 -7.03 -10.53
C SER A 309 1.82 -7.10 -10.48
N GLY A 310 2.41 -8.04 -9.73
CA GLY A 310 3.83 -8.07 -9.41
C GLY A 310 4.32 -6.92 -8.50
N LEU A 311 3.46 -5.96 -8.16
CA LEU A 311 3.83 -4.74 -7.42
C LEU A 311 4.13 -4.98 -5.93
N ALA A 312 3.77 -6.14 -5.41
CA ALA A 312 4.17 -6.56 -4.07
C ALA A 312 5.65 -6.97 -3.96
N ALA A 313 6.31 -7.25 -5.09
CA ALA A 313 7.73 -7.57 -5.09
C ALA A 313 8.55 -6.37 -4.59
N PHE A 314 9.63 -6.64 -3.85
CA PHE A 314 10.48 -5.57 -3.31
C PHE A 314 11.10 -4.72 -4.43
N ASN A 315 11.48 -5.34 -5.55
CA ASN A 315 12.07 -4.68 -6.72
C ASN A 315 11.02 -4.16 -7.72
N SER A 316 9.75 -4.04 -7.32
CA SER A 316 8.68 -3.50 -8.16
C SER A 316 8.89 -2.03 -8.55
N GLY A 317 9.88 -1.35 -7.97
CA GLY A 317 10.14 0.07 -8.16
C GLY A 317 9.40 0.97 -7.18
N LEU A 318 8.48 0.43 -6.36
CA LEU A 318 7.72 1.23 -5.38
C LEU A 318 8.61 1.83 -4.30
N VAL A 319 9.60 1.08 -3.82
CA VAL A 319 10.53 1.53 -2.78
C VAL A 319 11.42 2.65 -3.29
N GLU A 320 11.98 2.46 -4.48
CA GLU A 320 12.83 3.44 -5.14
C GLU A 320 12.04 4.70 -5.52
N ARG A 321 10.80 4.55 -5.99
CA ARG A 321 9.89 5.67 -6.28
C ARG A 321 9.60 6.48 -5.01
N PHE A 322 9.24 5.81 -3.90
CA PHE A 322 8.97 6.48 -2.64
C PHE A 322 10.19 7.21 -2.10
N ALA A 323 11.38 6.61 -2.17
CA ALA A 323 12.63 7.25 -1.77
C ALA A 323 12.92 8.50 -2.61
N ARG A 324 12.91 8.39 -3.95
CA ARG A 324 13.13 9.54 -4.86
C ARG A 324 12.16 10.69 -4.60
N LEU A 325 10.87 10.39 -4.41
CA LEU A 325 9.86 11.41 -4.13
C LEU A 325 10.02 12.01 -2.74
N SER A 326 10.42 11.22 -1.74
CA SER A 326 10.70 11.72 -0.40
C SER A 326 11.89 12.67 -0.39
N ASP A 327 12.92 12.40 -1.20
CA ASP A 327 14.07 13.30 -1.38
C ASP A 327 13.69 14.57 -2.14
N THR A 328 12.81 14.45 -3.14
CA THR A 328 12.41 15.57 -4.00
C THR A 328 11.46 16.55 -3.29
N TYR A 329 10.43 16.04 -2.62
CA TYR A 329 9.37 16.84 -2.00
C TYR A 329 9.53 16.99 -0.48
N GLY A 330 10.48 16.28 0.12
CA GLY A 330 10.59 16.13 1.56
C GLY A 330 9.46 15.28 2.15
N PRO A 331 9.62 14.76 3.38
CA PRO A 331 8.63 13.90 4.02
C PRO A 331 7.28 14.60 4.23
N HIS A 332 7.28 15.92 4.49
CA HIS A 332 6.07 16.71 4.69
C HIS A 332 5.40 17.11 3.36
N GLY A 333 6.18 17.47 2.33
CA GLY A 333 5.63 17.86 1.04
C GLY A 333 4.94 16.69 0.34
N LEU A 334 5.57 15.51 0.34
CA LEU A 334 4.96 14.31 -0.24
C LEU A 334 3.69 13.89 0.52
N ALA A 335 3.72 13.93 1.87
CA ALA A 335 2.54 13.64 2.68
C ALA A 335 1.41 14.65 2.46
N TRP A 336 1.73 15.93 2.21
CA TRP A 336 0.74 16.95 1.91
C TRP A 336 0.07 16.72 0.54
N LEU A 337 0.83 16.40 -0.50
CA LEU A 337 0.29 16.09 -1.83
C LEU A 337 -0.65 14.88 -1.80
N GLU A 338 -0.30 13.85 -1.02
CA GLU A 338 -1.21 12.72 -0.80
C GLU A 338 -2.48 13.10 -0.05
N ALA A 339 -2.35 13.96 0.96
CA ALA A 339 -3.52 14.45 1.69
C ALA A 339 -4.47 15.21 0.76
N LEU A 340 -3.95 15.99 -0.20
CA LEU A 340 -4.78 16.67 -1.19
C LEU A 340 -5.60 15.69 -2.03
N LEU A 341 -4.97 14.62 -2.53
CA LEU A 341 -5.69 13.59 -3.29
C LEU A 341 -6.74 12.86 -2.42
N ARG A 342 -6.37 12.44 -1.21
CA ARG A 342 -7.29 11.78 -0.26
C ARG A 342 -8.50 12.65 0.06
N LEU A 343 -8.26 13.93 0.34
CA LEU A 343 -9.33 14.88 0.64
C LEU A 343 -10.22 15.13 -0.59
N ALA A 344 -9.65 15.10 -1.80
CA ALA A 344 -10.43 15.25 -3.03
C ALA A 344 -11.39 14.06 -3.23
N ASP A 345 -10.91 12.83 -3.04
CA ASP A 345 -11.76 11.63 -3.05
C ASP A 345 -12.86 11.69 -2.00
N TRP A 346 -12.52 12.01 -0.74
CA TRP A 346 -13.50 12.12 0.33
C TRP A 346 -14.55 13.19 0.04
N LYS A 347 -14.13 14.35 -0.49
CA LYS A 347 -15.04 15.44 -0.84
C LYS A 347 -15.96 15.05 -1.99
N ARG A 348 -15.43 14.38 -3.02
CA ARG A 348 -16.25 13.87 -4.12
C ARG A 348 -17.28 12.86 -3.62
N SER A 349 -16.84 11.93 -2.79
CA SER A 349 -17.68 10.91 -2.15
C SER A 349 -18.82 11.51 -1.33
N GLU A 350 -18.55 12.58 -0.56
CA GLU A 350 -19.56 13.32 0.21
C GLU A 350 -20.62 13.97 -0.69
N LEU A 351 -20.19 14.61 -1.79
CA LEU A 351 -21.10 15.25 -2.75
C LEU A 351 -22.00 14.23 -3.46
N GLU A 352 -21.42 13.09 -3.84
CA GLU A 352 -22.16 11.98 -4.43
C GLU A 352 -23.22 11.44 -3.47
N ALA A 353 -22.88 11.20 -2.20
CA ALA A 353 -23.83 10.72 -1.20
C ALA A 353 -25.02 11.66 -0.98
N THR A 354 -24.81 12.97 -1.15
CA THR A 354 -25.86 14.00 -0.98
C THR A 354 -26.78 14.11 -2.22
N THR A 355 -26.25 13.84 -3.41
CA THR A 355 -26.97 14.03 -4.69
C THR A 355 -28.02 12.94 -4.94
N TRP A 356 -27.78 11.72 -4.48
CA TRP A 356 -28.70 10.58 -4.65
C TRP A 356 -29.80 10.47 -3.58
N GLN A 357 -29.80 11.36 -2.56
CA GLN A 357 -30.86 11.44 -1.55
C GLN A 357 -32.00 12.42 -1.94
N ARG A 358 -31.86 13.11 -3.07
CA ARG A 358 -32.91 13.91 -3.71
C ARG A 358 -33.44 13.15 -4.92
#